data_AF-A0A193GMK9-F1
#
_entry.id   AF-A0A193GMK9-F1
#
_cell.length_a   1.000
_cell.length_b   1.000
_cell.length_c   1.000
_cell.angle_alpha   90.00
_cell.angle_beta   90.00
_cell.angle_gamma   90.00
#
_symmetry.space_group_name_H-M   'P 1'
#
loop_
_entity.id
_entity.type
_entity.pdbx_description
1 polymer ?
#
loop_
_entity_poly.entity_id
_entity_poly.type
_entity_poly.pdbx_seq_one_letter_code
_entity_poly.pdbx_strand_id
1 'polypeptide(L)'
;MINNGIPAGGGNRSNTSYIGSYQHALASDAGHAMELRRLAEEATVAADQAYAQGRQEGWDEAVREANDRLRQQLAFTAQHVADKERLKAELDKQAKIIDALEARVAAMEEENQRLRQENGLLRKADTSLRELIISLRSANEKLQQQVKELDASYRERTQQYADQLWQYNRTMVFVSAVGGVLEELTRENTPQAQHARELFAEKYAREVDKGLQQGTIKMAPDLDPTFDRYLPKTRQFIADLLVMAQEDKTESLSAGM
;
A
#
# COMPACT_ATOMS: atom_id res chain seq x y z
N MET A 1 -53.08 -98.72 -0.18
CA MET A 1 -53.87 -99.52 -1.14
C MET A 1 -52.88 -100.43 -1.88
N ILE A 2 -52.88 -101.74 -1.60
CA ILE A 2 -53.55 -102.79 -2.42
C ILE A 2 -52.62 -103.15 -3.62
N ASN A 3 -52.18 -104.37 -3.91
CA ASN A 3 -52.62 -105.70 -3.51
C ASN A 3 -51.56 -106.75 -3.91
N ASN A 4 -51.53 -107.84 -3.13
CA ASN A 4 -51.58 -109.25 -3.54
C ASN A 4 -50.73 -109.81 -4.69
N GLY A 5 -50.12 -110.95 -4.39
CA GLY A 5 -50.39 -112.15 -5.21
C GLY A 5 -49.28 -113.19 -5.27
N ILE A 6 -49.26 -114.10 -4.31
CA ILE A 6 -48.70 -115.46 -4.48
C ILE A 6 -49.73 -116.28 -5.30
N PRO A 7 -49.29 -117.21 -6.16
CA PRO A 7 -49.41 -118.66 -5.87
C PRO A 7 -48.11 -119.41 -6.31
N ALA A 8 -47.53 -120.37 -5.58
CA ALA A 8 -48.01 -121.67 -5.06
C ALA A 8 -48.47 -122.67 -6.14
N GLY A 9 -47.79 -123.83 -6.18
CA GLY A 9 -48.14 -125.01 -6.98
C GLY A 9 -47.13 -125.25 -8.09
N GLY A 10 -46.41 -126.37 -8.19
CA GLY A 10 -46.75 -127.73 -7.78
C GLY A 10 -46.68 -128.61 -9.04
N GLY A 11 -46.01 -129.76 -8.96
CA GLY A 11 -46.01 -130.75 -10.05
C GLY A 11 -44.60 -131.26 -10.39
N ASN A 12 -44.12 -132.35 -9.80
CA ASN A 12 -44.29 -133.72 -10.33
C ASN A 12 -43.59 -133.85 -11.71
N ARG A 13 -42.57 -134.69 -11.95
CA ARG A 13 -42.58 -136.14 -11.76
C ARG A 13 -41.20 -136.76 -12.05
N SER A 14 -40.97 -137.90 -11.40
CA SER A 14 -40.37 -139.14 -11.94
C SER A 14 -39.04 -139.08 -12.70
N ASN A 15 -37.98 -139.42 -11.97
CA ASN A 15 -37.20 -140.65 -12.16
C ASN A 15 -37.53 -141.47 -13.43
N THR A 16 -36.63 -141.51 -14.43
CA THR A 16 -36.16 -142.78 -15.04
C THR A 16 -34.99 -142.55 -16.00
N SER A 17 -33.95 -143.36 -15.83
CA SER A 17 -33.08 -143.90 -16.88
C SER A 17 -32.17 -142.94 -17.66
N TYR A 18 -30.93 -142.89 -17.17
CA TYR A 18 -29.71 -142.82 -17.98
C TYR A 18 -29.76 -143.86 -19.11
N ILE A 19 -29.52 -143.45 -20.36
CA ILE A 19 -28.92 -144.17 -21.51
C ILE A 19 -29.03 -143.22 -22.72
N GLY A 20 -27.91 -142.71 -23.25
CA GLY A 20 -27.95 -141.97 -24.53
C GLY A 20 -26.85 -140.93 -24.76
N SER A 21 -25.74 -141.38 -25.34
CA SER A 21 -24.78 -140.61 -26.16
C SER A 21 -23.95 -139.49 -25.49
N TYR A 22 -22.68 -139.82 -25.24
CA TYR A 22 -21.57 -138.88 -25.01
C TYR A 22 -21.53 -137.72 -26.03
N GLN A 23 -22.05 -137.94 -27.24
CA GLN A 23 -22.07 -136.96 -28.34
C GLN A 23 -23.04 -135.77 -28.12
N HIS A 24 -24.14 -135.93 -27.37
CA HIS A 24 -25.07 -134.81 -27.12
C HIS A 24 -24.60 -133.89 -25.98
N ALA A 25 -23.94 -134.46 -24.96
CA ALA A 25 -23.24 -133.70 -23.94
C ALA A 25 -22.05 -132.92 -24.53
N LEU A 26 -21.29 -133.53 -25.44
CA LEU A 26 -20.21 -132.86 -26.18
C LEU A 26 -20.71 -131.73 -27.08
N ALA A 27 -21.88 -131.84 -27.72
CA ALA A 27 -22.46 -130.77 -28.54
C ALA A 27 -23.05 -129.61 -27.71
N SER A 28 -23.65 -129.92 -26.55
CA SER A 28 -24.13 -128.91 -25.60
C SER A 28 -22.96 -128.19 -24.91
N ASP A 29 -21.91 -128.92 -24.53
CA ASP A 29 -20.66 -128.35 -24.00
C ASP A 29 -19.90 -127.55 -25.06
N ALA A 30 -19.91 -127.98 -26.33
CA ALA A 30 -19.29 -127.21 -27.42
C ALA A 30 -20.09 -125.94 -27.75
N GLY A 31 -21.42 -125.98 -27.68
CA GLY A 31 -22.30 -124.82 -27.81
C GLY A 31 -22.12 -123.83 -26.66
N HIS A 32 -22.11 -124.31 -25.41
CA HIS A 32 -21.80 -123.48 -24.24
C HIS A 32 -20.36 -122.97 -24.24
N ALA A 33 -19.38 -123.74 -24.70
CA ALA A 33 -18.00 -123.29 -24.82
C ALA A 33 -17.85 -122.21 -25.90
N MET A 34 -18.57 -122.32 -27.04
CA MET A 34 -18.62 -121.25 -28.04
C MET A 34 -19.35 -120.00 -27.53
N GLU A 35 -20.44 -120.16 -26.78
CA GLU A 35 -21.20 -119.05 -26.21
C GLU A 35 -20.42 -118.32 -25.10
N LEU A 36 -19.73 -119.07 -24.23
CA LEU A 36 -18.81 -118.51 -23.24
C LEU A 36 -17.62 -117.80 -23.88
N ARG A 37 -17.09 -118.34 -25.00
CA ARG A 37 -16.01 -117.70 -25.75
C ARG A 37 -16.48 -116.42 -26.43
N ARG A 38 -17.68 -116.41 -27.00
CA ARG A 38 -18.33 -115.21 -27.57
C ARG A 38 -18.59 -114.15 -26.50
N LEU A 39 -19.11 -114.54 -25.33
CA LEU A 39 -19.32 -113.64 -24.20
C LEU A 39 -18.00 -113.12 -23.63
N ALA A 40 -16.94 -113.94 -23.59
CA ALA A 40 -15.61 -113.50 -23.21
C ALA A 40 -15.01 -112.52 -24.22
N GLU A 41 -15.16 -112.77 -25.51
CA GLU A 41 -14.75 -111.84 -26.58
C GLU A 41 -15.55 -110.53 -26.50
N GLU A 42 -16.87 -110.59 -26.32
CA GLU A 42 -17.73 -109.42 -26.09
C GLU A 42 -17.33 -108.65 -24.83
N ALA A 43 -16.98 -109.34 -23.74
CA ALA A 43 -16.49 -108.72 -22.51
C ALA A 43 -15.12 -108.06 -22.71
N THR A 44 -14.22 -108.64 -23.51
CA THR A 44 -12.92 -108.01 -23.84
C THR A 44 -13.10 -106.77 -24.71
N VAL A 45 -13.97 -106.84 -25.73
CA VAL A 45 -14.28 -105.68 -26.59
C VAL A 45 -14.98 -104.58 -25.78
N ALA A 46 -15.90 -104.94 -24.89
CA ALA A 46 -16.55 -103.99 -23.99
C ALA A 46 -15.56 -103.37 -22.98
N ALA A 47 -14.60 -104.16 -22.46
CA ALA A 47 -13.56 -103.66 -21.57
C ALA A 47 -12.59 -102.70 -22.29
N ASP A 48 -12.18 -103.03 -23.52
CA ASP A 48 -11.32 -102.17 -24.33
C ASP A 48 -12.05 -100.89 -24.75
N GLN A 49 -13.34 -100.97 -25.09
CA GLN A 49 -14.19 -99.81 -25.37
C GLN A 49 -14.38 -98.94 -24.13
N ALA A 50 -14.67 -99.52 -22.97
CA ALA A 50 -14.80 -98.80 -21.72
C ALA A 50 -13.48 -98.12 -21.30
N TYR A 51 -12.33 -98.78 -21.54
CA TYR A 51 -11.02 -98.21 -21.29
C TYR A 51 -10.67 -97.07 -22.25
N ALA A 52 -11.01 -97.21 -23.54
CA ALA A 52 -10.84 -96.14 -24.53
C ALA A 52 -11.74 -94.94 -24.21
N GLN A 53 -13.00 -95.19 -23.86
CA GLN A 53 -13.99 -94.18 -23.50
C GLN A 53 -13.60 -93.45 -22.22
N GLY A 54 -13.25 -94.17 -21.15
CA GLY A 54 -12.82 -93.56 -19.89
C GLY A 54 -11.54 -92.73 -20.03
N ARG A 55 -10.60 -93.15 -20.90
CA ARG A 55 -9.44 -92.31 -21.24
C ARG A 55 -9.88 -91.05 -21.97
N GLN A 56 -10.74 -91.16 -22.99
CA GLN A 56 -11.21 -90.00 -23.74
C GLN A 56 -11.96 -89.01 -22.85
N GLU A 57 -12.87 -89.49 -21.99
CA GLU A 57 -13.61 -88.67 -21.04
C GLU A 57 -12.68 -87.97 -20.04
N GLY A 58 -11.69 -88.66 -19.48
CA GLY A 58 -10.70 -88.08 -18.58
C GLY A 58 -9.81 -87.03 -19.27
N TRP A 59 -9.43 -87.25 -20.53
CA TRP A 59 -8.73 -86.25 -21.33
C TRP A 59 -9.62 -85.02 -21.62
N ASP A 60 -10.87 -85.23 -22.00
CA ASP A 60 -11.82 -84.16 -22.29
C ASP A 60 -12.16 -83.33 -21.04
N GLU A 61 -12.21 -83.96 -19.87
CA GLU A 61 -12.38 -83.28 -18.58
C GLU A 61 -11.14 -82.49 -18.18
N ALA A 62 -9.95 -83.08 -18.26
CA ALA A 62 -8.69 -82.38 -17.96
C ALA A 62 -8.44 -81.19 -18.90
N VAL A 63 -8.77 -81.34 -20.19
CA VAL A 63 -8.70 -80.24 -21.17
C VAL A 63 -9.72 -79.14 -20.84
N ARG A 64 -10.94 -79.49 -20.42
CA ARG A 64 -11.94 -78.51 -19.96
C ARG A 64 -11.43 -77.72 -18.75
N GLU A 65 -10.95 -78.40 -17.73
CA GLU A 65 -10.45 -77.74 -16.52
C GLU A 65 -9.23 -76.85 -16.81
N ALA A 66 -8.30 -77.33 -17.64
CA ALA A 66 -7.15 -76.54 -18.08
C ALA A 66 -7.59 -75.29 -18.86
N ASN A 67 -8.56 -75.43 -19.76
CA ASN A 67 -9.11 -74.32 -20.53
C ASN A 67 -9.83 -73.30 -19.64
N ASP A 68 -10.57 -73.74 -18.62
CA ASP A 68 -11.26 -72.84 -17.70
C ASP A 68 -10.29 -72.07 -16.81
N ARG A 69 -9.23 -72.72 -16.30
CA ARG A 69 -8.13 -72.05 -15.58
C ARG A 69 -7.41 -71.04 -16.48
N LEU A 70 -7.14 -71.39 -17.73
CA LEU A 70 -6.56 -70.48 -18.73
C LEU A 70 -7.46 -69.25 -18.97
N ARG A 71 -8.78 -69.44 -19.12
CA ARG A 71 -9.73 -68.33 -19.27
C ARG A 71 -9.74 -67.40 -18.06
N GLN A 72 -9.70 -67.96 -16.85
CA GLN A 72 -9.63 -67.16 -15.61
C GLN A 72 -8.34 -66.33 -15.54
N GLN A 73 -7.20 -66.95 -15.88
CA GLN A 73 -5.92 -66.23 -15.92
C GLN A 73 -5.89 -65.15 -17.00
N LEU A 74 -6.46 -65.42 -18.19
CA LEU A 74 -6.58 -64.42 -19.25
C LEU A 74 -7.48 -63.25 -18.82
N ALA A 75 -8.63 -63.53 -18.17
CA ALA A 75 -9.52 -62.50 -17.65
C ALA A 75 -8.84 -61.63 -16.58
N PHE A 76 -8.14 -62.26 -15.64
CA PHE A 76 -7.35 -61.57 -14.62
C PHE A 76 -6.26 -60.70 -15.24
N THR A 77 -5.52 -61.23 -16.22
CA THR A 77 -4.46 -60.50 -16.92
C THR A 77 -5.04 -59.31 -17.70
N ALA A 78 -6.15 -59.49 -18.39
CA ALA A 78 -6.83 -58.43 -19.11
C ALA A 78 -7.30 -57.31 -18.17
N GLN A 79 -7.86 -57.66 -17.01
CA GLN A 79 -8.27 -56.69 -15.99
C GLN A 79 -7.07 -55.91 -15.43
N HIS A 80 -5.99 -56.60 -15.06
CA HIS A 80 -4.78 -55.95 -14.55
C HIS A 80 -4.13 -55.01 -15.56
N VAL A 81 -4.11 -55.38 -16.84
CA VAL A 81 -3.64 -54.49 -17.91
C VAL A 81 -4.53 -53.26 -18.02
N ALA A 82 -5.86 -53.42 -17.99
CA ALA A 82 -6.80 -52.31 -18.03
C ALA A 82 -6.65 -51.35 -16.83
N ASP A 83 -6.50 -51.90 -15.62
CA ASP A 83 -6.29 -51.12 -14.39
C ASP A 83 -4.96 -50.37 -14.42
N LYS A 84 -3.89 -51.00 -14.93
CA LYS A 84 -2.59 -50.36 -15.10
C LYS A 84 -2.67 -49.17 -16.07
N GLU A 85 -3.35 -49.33 -17.20
CA GLU A 85 -3.54 -48.24 -18.16
C GLU A 85 -4.40 -47.11 -17.57
N ARG A 86 -5.43 -47.44 -16.79
CA ARG A 86 -6.24 -46.44 -16.08
C ARG A 86 -5.42 -45.66 -15.05
N LEU A 87 -4.62 -46.36 -14.24
CA LEU A 87 -3.74 -45.72 -13.24
C LEU A 87 -2.69 -44.84 -13.91
N LYS A 88 -2.11 -45.29 -15.02
CA LYS A 88 -1.17 -44.49 -15.80
C LYS A 88 -1.82 -43.22 -16.35
N ALA A 89 -3.03 -43.32 -16.91
CA ALA A 89 -3.76 -42.15 -17.38
C ALA A 89 -4.11 -41.18 -16.25
N GLU A 90 -4.41 -41.68 -15.05
CA GLU A 90 -4.69 -40.82 -13.89
C GLU A 90 -3.42 -40.15 -13.35
N LEU A 91 -2.30 -40.86 -13.31
CA LEU A 91 -0.99 -40.28 -12.99
C LEU A 91 -0.60 -39.18 -13.98
N ASP A 92 -0.82 -39.40 -15.28
CA ASP A 92 -0.55 -38.39 -16.31
C ASP A 92 -1.42 -37.14 -16.13
N LYS A 93 -2.67 -37.29 -15.71
CA LYS A 93 -3.53 -36.15 -15.36
C LYS A 93 -3.03 -35.43 -14.11
N GLN A 94 -2.67 -36.17 -13.06
CA GLN A 94 -2.17 -35.60 -11.83
C GLN A 94 -0.87 -34.83 -12.06
N ALA A 95 0.05 -35.36 -12.85
CA ALA A 95 1.28 -34.66 -13.25
C ALA A 95 0.97 -33.32 -13.91
N LYS A 96 0.04 -33.29 -14.88
CA LYS A 96 -0.39 -32.03 -15.53
C LYS A 96 -1.01 -31.03 -14.57
N ILE A 97 -1.77 -31.50 -13.58
CA ILE A 97 -2.36 -30.63 -12.55
C ILE A 97 -1.27 -30.05 -11.65
N ILE A 98 -0.30 -30.87 -11.24
CA ILE A 98 0.85 -30.43 -10.43
C ILE A 98 1.62 -29.36 -11.20
N ASP A 99 1.98 -29.60 -12.46
CA ASP A 99 2.68 -28.63 -13.30
C ASP A 99 1.91 -27.30 -13.41
N ALA A 100 0.59 -27.36 -13.59
CA ALA A 100 -0.26 -26.18 -13.66
C ALA A 100 -0.34 -25.41 -12.33
N LEU A 101 -0.38 -26.13 -11.21
CA LEU A 101 -0.38 -25.53 -9.87
C LEU A 101 0.97 -24.90 -9.55
N GLU A 102 2.08 -25.58 -9.85
CA GLU A 102 3.43 -25.06 -9.67
C GLU A 102 3.64 -23.78 -10.49
N ALA A 103 3.23 -23.77 -11.76
CA ALA A 103 3.28 -22.57 -12.60
C ALA A 103 2.45 -21.41 -12.01
N ARG A 104 1.27 -21.71 -11.45
CA ARG A 104 0.41 -20.69 -10.83
C ARG A 104 1.01 -20.16 -9.53
N VAL A 105 1.62 -21.01 -8.71
CA VAL A 105 2.30 -20.57 -7.48
C VAL A 105 3.49 -19.69 -7.83
N ALA A 106 4.32 -20.10 -8.80
CA ALA A 106 5.44 -19.29 -9.27
C ALA A 106 5.00 -17.90 -9.76
N ALA A 107 3.96 -17.83 -10.60
CA ALA A 107 3.41 -16.56 -11.07
C ALA A 107 2.89 -15.67 -9.92
N MET A 108 2.23 -16.28 -8.93
CA MET A 108 1.72 -15.56 -7.76
C MET A 108 2.85 -15.08 -6.83
N GLU A 109 3.93 -15.83 -6.71
CA GLU A 109 5.12 -15.44 -5.96
C GLU A 109 5.82 -14.25 -6.63
N GLU A 110 5.98 -14.27 -7.96
CA GLU A 110 6.50 -13.14 -8.73
C GLU A 110 5.65 -11.88 -8.57
N GLU A 111 4.32 -12.02 -8.66
CA GLU A 111 3.39 -10.90 -8.44
C GLU A 111 3.51 -10.34 -7.02
N ASN A 112 3.56 -11.21 -6.00
CA ASN A 112 3.75 -10.79 -4.61
C ASN A 112 5.09 -10.07 -4.40
N GLN A 113 6.17 -10.53 -5.05
CA GLN A 113 7.46 -9.86 -4.98
C GLN A 113 7.38 -8.46 -5.60
N ARG A 114 6.74 -8.32 -6.76
CA ARG A 114 6.52 -7.03 -7.42
C ARG A 114 5.70 -6.08 -6.55
N LEU A 115 4.59 -6.57 -5.98
CA LEU A 115 3.75 -5.77 -5.07
C LEU A 115 4.51 -5.33 -3.81
N ARG A 116 5.40 -6.16 -3.27
CA ARG A 116 6.26 -5.78 -2.14
C ARG A 116 7.24 -4.67 -2.50
N GLN A 117 7.83 -4.73 -3.69
CA GLN A 117 8.73 -3.69 -4.18
C GLN A 117 7.98 -2.36 -4.38
N GLU A 118 6.81 -2.40 -5.03
CA GLU A 118 5.97 -1.22 -5.24
C GLU A 118 5.52 -0.59 -3.92
N ASN A 119 5.03 -1.40 -2.97
CA ASN A 119 4.70 -0.93 -1.62
C ASN A 119 5.92 -0.32 -0.91
N GLY A 120 7.11 -0.87 -1.12
CA GLY A 120 8.36 -0.30 -0.60
C GLY A 120 8.65 1.09 -1.16
N LEU A 121 8.43 1.30 -2.46
CA LEU A 121 8.59 2.60 -3.11
C LEU A 121 7.54 3.61 -2.62
N LEU A 122 6.28 3.21 -2.51
CA LEU A 122 5.19 4.05 -2.01
C LEU A 122 5.45 4.50 -0.57
N ARG A 123 5.94 3.61 0.30
CA ARG A 123 6.32 3.96 1.68
C ARG A 123 7.43 5.00 1.72
N LYS A 124 8.45 4.89 0.86
CA LYS A 124 9.54 5.89 0.76
C LYS A 124 9.02 7.25 0.28
N ALA A 125 8.11 7.25 -0.69
CA ALA A 125 7.46 8.47 -1.16
C ALA A 125 6.63 9.12 -0.04
N ASP A 126 5.84 8.33 0.71
CA ASP A 126 5.05 8.84 1.84
C ASP A 126 5.93 9.42 2.95
N THR A 127 7.06 8.79 3.27
CA THR A 127 8.01 9.35 4.24
C THR A 127 8.59 10.68 3.77
N SER A 128 8.97 10.79 2.50
CA SER A 128 9.50 12.04 1.93
C SER A 128 8.45 13.16 1.91
N LEU A 129 7.19 12.85 1.59
CA LEU A 129 6.09 13.80 1.64
C LEU A 129 5.82 14.29 3.08
N ARG A 130 5.87 13.40 4.07
CA ARG A 130 5.73 13.77 5.48
C ARG A 130 6.84 14.72 5.93
N GLU A 131 8.08 14.43 5.56
CA GLU A 131 9.22 15.32 5.83
C GLU A 131 9.04 16.70 5.20
N LEU A 132 8.60 16.76 3.95
CA LEU A 132 8.30 18.03 3.27
C LEU A 132 7.19 18.80 3.98
N ILE A 133 6.11 18.14 4.41
CA ILE A 133 5.00 18.76 5.15
C ILE A 133 5.51 19.34 6.47
N ILE A 134 6.36 18.62 7.20
CA ILE A 134 6.94 19.10 8.46
C ILE A 134 7.81 20.34 8.20
N SER A 135 8.67 20.30 7.17
CA SER A 135 9.50 21.44 6.77
C SER A 135 8.65 22.65 6.39
N LEU A 136 7.59 22.47 5.60
CA LEU A 136 6.70 23.55 5.18
C LEU A 136 5.92 24.14 6.36
N ARG A 137 5.46 23.31 7.31
CA ARG A 137 4.82 23.79 8.54
C ARG A 137 5.78 24.64 9.37
N SER A 138 7.00 24.17 9.59
CA SER A 138 8.02 24.92 10.33
C SER A 138 8.38 26.24 9.65
N ALA A 139 8.53 26.25 8.32
CA ALA A 139 8.77 27.47 7.56
C ALA A 139 7.61 28.47 7.67
N ASN A 140 6.36 28.00 7.58
CA ASN A 140 5.18 28.83 7.76
C ASN A 140 5.08 29.41 9.17
N GLU A 141 5.35 28.61 10.21
CA GLU A 141 5.38 29.09 11.59
C GLU A 141 6.43 30.20 11.78
N LYS A 142 7.63 30.01 11.21
CA LYS A 142 8.69 31.03 11.24
C LYS A 142 8.28 32.32 10.53
N LEU A 143 7.68 32.22 9.35
CA LEU A 143 7.19 33.38 8.61
C LEU A 143 6.08 34.11 9.37
N GLN A 144 5.14 33.39 9.96
CA GLN A 144 4.09 33.98 10.80
C GLN A 144 4.67 34.73 11.99
N GLN A 145 5.72 34.19 12.63
CA GLN A 145 6.40 34.85 13.74
C GLN A 145 7.10 36.13 13.28
N GLN A 146 7.81 36.09 12.15
CA GLN A 146 8.47 37.27 11.58
C GLN A 146 7.48 38.38 11.20
N VAL A 147 6.33 38.02 10.63
CA VAL A 147 5.26 38.98 10.30
C VAL A 147 4.73 39.63 11.58
N LYS A 148 4.47 38.84 12.64
CA LYS A 148 4.01 39.39 13.93
C LYS A 148 5.02 40.35 14.55
N GLU A 149 6.30 40.02 14.50
CA GLU A 149 7.37 40.88 15.02
C GLU A 149 7.50 42.18 14.23
N LEU A 150 7.45 42.09 12.89
CA LEU A 150 7.44 43.26 12.02
C LEU A 150 6.22 44.15 12.30
N ASP A 151 5.02 43.57 12.39
CA ASP A 151 3.80 44.31 12.69
C ASP A 151 3.89 45.04 14.05
N ALA A 152 4.45 44.39 15.07
CA ALA A 152 4.67 45.01 16.37
C ALA A 152 5.66 46.18 16.27
N SER A 153 6.79 45.99 15.57
CA SER A 153 7.79 47.04 15.35
C SER A 153 7.24 48.22 14.56
N TYR A 154 6.45 47.97 13.51
CA TYR A 154 5.79 49.02 12.74
C TYR A 154 4.81 49.81 13.58
N ARG A 155 4.00 49.14 14.42
CA ARG A 155 3.06 49.82 15.32
C ARG A 155 3.79 50.70 16.33
N GLU A 156 4.83 50.18 16.97
CA GLU A 156 5.64 50.93 17.93
C GLU A 156 6.28 52.15 17.28
N ARG A 157 6.92 51.97 16.12
CA ARG A 157 7.56 53.06 15.39
C ARG A 157 6.56 54.12 14.92
N THR A 158 5.37 53.69 14.49
CA THR A 158 4.28 54.61 14.11
C THR A 158 3.79 55.42 15.30
N GLN A 159 3.64 54.79 16.47
CA GLN A 159 3.29 55.48 17.71
C GLN A 159 4.37 56.50 18.11
N GLN A 160 5.64 56.11 18.06
CA GLN A 160 6.76 57.03 18.34
C GLN A 160 6.75 58.25 17.41
N TYR A 161 6.50 58.06 16.11
CA TYR A 161 6.38 59.20 15.18
C TYR A 161 5.16 60.08 15.46
N ALA A 162 4.02 59.47 15.83
CA ALA A 162 2.85 60.24 16.22
C ALA A 162 3.16 61.10 17.45
N ASP A 163 3.79 60.55 18.48
CA ASP A 163 4.18 61.28 19.69
C ASP A 163 5.17 62.40 19.39
N GLN A 164 6.17 62.15 18.54
CA GLN A 164 7.11 63.19 18.09
C GLN A 164 6.39 64.32 17.35
N LEU A 165 5.43 63.99 16.49
CA LEU A 165 4.64 65.00 15.77
C LEU A 165 3.77 65.82 16.74
N TRP A 166 3.16 65.16 17.74
CA TRP A 166 2.41 65.85 18.79
C TRP A 166 3.28 66.79 19.62
N GLN A 167 4.49 66.36 19.99
CA GLN A 167 5.44 67.21 20.71
C GLN A 167 5.89 68.39 19.86
N TYR A 168 6.22 68.15 18.59
CA TYR A 168 6.57 69.20 17.64
C TYR A 168 5.43 70.22 17.51
N ASN A 169 4.20 69.77 17.30
CA ASN A 169 3.03 70.64 17.17
C ASN A 169 2.81 71.48 18.44
N ARG A 170 3.00 70.91 19.63
CA ARG A 170 2.92 71.64 20.91
C ARG A 170 4.01 72.72 21.02
N THR A 171 5.25 72.38 20.68
CA THR A 171 6.35 73.36 20.64
C THR A 171 6.08 74.46 19.63
N MET A 172 5.54 74.13 18.46
CA MET A 172 5.18 75.12 17.44
C MET A 172 4.11 76.11 17.90
N VAL A 173 3.08 75.64 18.62
CA VAL A 173 2.07 76.53 19.22
C VAL A 173 2.70 77.48 20.23
N PHE A 174 3.60 76.98 21.10
CA PHE A 174 4.32 77.81 22.06
C PHE A 174 5.21 78.85 21.37
N VAL A 175 6.02 78.42 20.39
CA VAL A 175 6.91 79.31 19.63
C VAL A 175 6.11 80.38 18.88
N SER A 176 4.96 80.02 18.29
CA SER A 176 4.09 80.99 17.63
C SER A 176 3.49 82.00 18.61
N ALA A 177 3.11 81.58 19.82
CA ALA A 177 2.58 82.48 20.84
C ALA A 177 3.65 83.44 21.35
N VAL A 178 4.86 82.95 21.64
CA VAL A 178 6.01 83.78 22.04
C VAL A 178 6.40 84.74 20.92
N GLY A 179 6.43 84.27 19.67
CA GLY A 179 6.71 85.09 18.50
C GLY A 179 5.70 86.24 18.37
N GLY A 180 4.40 85.98 18.54
CA GLY A 180 3.37 87.02 18.49
C GLY A 180 3.53 88.07 19.60
N VAL A 181 3.86 87.65 20.83
CA VAL A 181 4.14 88.58 21.94
C VAL A 181 5.37 89.44 21.65
N LEU A 182 6.46 88.82 21.16
CA LEU A 182 7.66 89.56 20.80
C LEU A 182 7.38 90.54 19.66
N GLU A 183 6.65 90.12 18.63
CA GLU A 183 6.28 90.97 17.51
C GLU A 183 5.50 92.21 17.98
N GLU A 184 4.56 92.04 18.91
CA GLU A 184 3.82 93.16 19.50
C GLU A 184 4.72 94.09 20.33
N LEU A 185 5.63 93.53 21.14
CA LEU A 185 6.57 94.30 21.96
C LEU A 185 7.60 95.07 21.13
N THR A 186 7.93 94.60 19.93
CA THR A 186 8.96 95.19 19.07
C THR A 186 8.40 96.01 17.90
N ARG A 187 7.07 96.09 17.74
CA ARG A 187 6.42 96.72 16.59
C ARG A 187 6.61 98.24 16.54
N GLU A 188 6.58 98.90 17.69
CA GLU A 188 6.68 100.37 17.77
C GLU A 188 8.14 100.83 17.90
N ASN A 189 8.47 102.05 17.49
CA ASN A 189 9.78 102.66 17.73
C ASN A 189 9.77 103.42 19.07
N THR A 190 9.66 102.65 20.16
CA THR A 190 9.81 103.16 21.52
C THR A 190 11.16 102.71 22.12
N PRO A 191 11.73 103.44 23.10
CA PRO A 191 12.97 103.01 23.76
C PRO A 191 12.90 101.59 24.35
N GLN A 192 11.71 101.17 24.81
CA GLN A 192 11.46 99.84 25.34
C GLN A 192 11.47 98.76 24.25
N ALA A 193 10.89 99.06 23.08
CA ALA A 193 10.92 98.16 21.92
C ALA A 193 12.35 97.99 21.38
N GLN A 194 13.12 99.09 21.30
CA GLN A 194 14.54 99.04 20.94
C GLN A 194 15.33 98.12 21.88
N HIS A 195 15.16 98.30 23.19
CA HIS A 195 15.80 97.44 24.18
C HIS A 195 15.39 95.96 24.03
N ALA A 196 14.12 95.67 23.71
CA ALA A 196 13.66 94.32 23.47
C ALA A 196 14.27 93.70 22.20
N ARG A 197 14.43 94.46 21.12
CA ARG A 197 15.11 94.02 19.88
C ARG A 197 16.59 93.70 20.13
N GLU A 198 17.30 94.59 20.83
CA GLU A 198 18.71 94.38 21.21
C GLU A 198 18.89 93.14 22.08
N LEU A 199 18.04 92.99 23.11
CA LEU A 199 18.07 91.84 24.01
C LEU A 199 17.77 90.54 23.25
N PHE A 200 16.81 90.57 22.32
CA PHE A 200 16.52 89.42 21.46
C PHE A 200 17.75 89.05 20.62
N ALA A 201 18.36 90.01 19.91
CA ALA A 201 19.51 89.75 19.05
C ALA A 201 20.69 89.14 19.85
N GLU A 202 20.95 89.66 21.04
CA GLU A 202 21.98 89.14 21.92
C GLU A 202 21.69 87.70 22.37
N LYS A 203 20.45 87.41 22.82
CA LYS A 203 20.08 86.07 23.27
C LYS A 203 20.02 85.07 22.13
N TYR A 204 19.54 85.48 20.96
CA TYR A 204 19.49 84.66 19.76
C TYR A 204 20.90 84.21 19.35
N ALA A 205 21.84 85.15 19.23
CA ALA A 205 23.23 84.82 18.86
C ALA A 205 23.86 83.82 19.83
N ARG A 206 23.66 84.01 21.15
CA ARG A 206 24.18 83.07 22.17
C ARG A 206 23.58 81.67 22.07
N GLU A 207 22.26 81.55 21.85
CA GLU A 207 21.62 80.23 21.75
C GLU A 207 21.96 79.53 20.42
N VAL A 208 22.13 80.28 19.33
CA VAL A 208 22.64 79.74 18.06
C VAL A 208 24.06 79.20 18.24
N ASP A 209 24.97 79.99 18.83
CA ASP A 209 26.36 79.56 19.08
C ASP A 209 26.41 78.30 19.95
N LYS A 210 25.62 78.29 21.03
CA LYS A 210 25.49 77.13 21.91
C LYS A 210 24.95 75.91 21.17
N GLY A 211 23.93 76.10 20.32
CA GLY A 211 23.36 75.01 19.53
C GLY A 211 24.33 74.43 18.50
N LEU A 212 25.14 75.28 17.87
CA LEU A 212 26.20 74.86 16.95
C LEU A 212 27.30 74.09 17.68
N GLN A 213 27.75 74.58 18.85
CA GLN A 213 28.75 73.90 19.68
C GLN A 213 28.26 72.53 20.19
N GLN A 214 26.99 72.44 20.56
CA GLN A 214 26.36 71.20 21.03
C GLN A 214 25.95 70.26 19.88
N GLY A 215 26.03 70.71 18.64
CA GLY A 215 25.58 69.95 17.47
C GLY A 215 24.07 69.74 17.40
N THR A 216 23.27 70.51 18.15
CA THR A 216 21.80 70.45 18.12
C THR A 216 21.22 71.14 16.90
N ILE A 217 21.96 72.10 16.32
CA ILE A 217 21.69 72.69 15.00
C ILE A 217 22.96 72.61 14.14
N LYS A 218 22.77 72.53 12.82
CA LYS A 218 23.88 72.52 11.85
C LYS A 218 24.26 73.92 11.38
N MET A 219 23.31 74.85 11.44
CA MET A 219 23.44 76.24 11.03
C MET A 219 22.37 77.08 11.73
N ALA A 220 22.56 78.39 11.71
CA ALA A 220 21.62 79.34 12.29
C ALA A 220 20.26 79.30 11.56
N PRO A 221 19.11 79.34 12.27
CA PRO A 221 17.78 79.26 11.67
C PRO A 221 17.47 80.33 10.59
N ASP A 222 18.02 81.54 10.74
CA ASP A 222 17.89 82.64 9.78
C ASP A 222 18.65 82.38 8.47
N LEU A 223 19.64 81.48 8.48
CA LEU A 223 20.44 81.09 7.32
C LEU A 223 20.05 79.73 6.75
N ASP A 224 19.26 78.92 7.48
CA ASP A 224 18.89 77.55 7.07
C ASP A 224 17.81 77.54 5.97
N PRO A 225 18.09 76.98 4.77
CA PRO A 225 17.09 76.84 3.70
C PRO A 225 15.94 75.90 4.05
N THR A 226 16.19 74.92 4.92
CA THR A 226 15.19 73.98 5.40
C THR A 226 14.22 74.70 6.33
N PHE A 227 14.76 75.54 7.21
CA PHE A 227 13.96 76.37 8.12
C PHE A 227 13.10 77.38 7.35
N ASP A 228 13.62 77.98 6.27
CA ASP A 228 12.85 78.84 5.36
C ASP A 228 11.65 78.11 4.74
N ARG A 229 11.87 76.87 4.28
CA ARG A 229 10.81 76.08 3.64
C ARG A 229 9.68 75.71 4.59
N TYR A 230 9.99 75.40 5.86
CA TYR A 230 8.98 74.95 6.82
C TYR A 230 8.39 76.09 7.66
N LEU A 231 9.17 77.12 7.98
CA LEU A 231 8.80 78.23 8.87
C LEU A 231 9.20 79.61 8.29
N PRO A 232 8.70 79.98 7.10
CA PRO A 232 9.14 81.19 6.40
C PRO A 232 8.84 82.47 7.20
N LYS A 233 7.67 82.54 7.85
CA LYS A 233 7.28 83.71 8.66
C LYS A 233 8.18 83.90 9.88
N THR A 234 8.52 82.80 10.57
CA THR A 234 9.39 82.86 11.75
C THR A 234 10.81 83.24 11.36
N ARG A 235 11.31 82.73 10.23
CA ARG A 235 12.61 83.13 9.68
C ARG A 235 12.63 84.63 9.37
N GLN A 236 11.62 85.12 8.67
CA GLN A 236 11.52 86.53 8.29
C GLN A 236 11.45 87.42 9.53
N PHE A 237 10.64 87.06 10.53
CA PHE A 237 10.58 87.76 11.81
C PHE A 237 11.95 87.85 12.50
N ILE A 238 12.71 86.76 12.56
CA ILE A 238 14.06 86.76 13.13
C ILE A 238 14.97 87.72 12.35
N ALA A 239 14.97 87.62 11.02
CA ALA A 239 15.79 88.48 10.16
C ALA A 239 15.46 89.97 10.35
N ASP A 240 14.17 90.31 10.38
CA ASP A 240 13.69 91.68 10.59
C ASP A 240 14.15 92.22 11.95
N LEU A 241 14.02 91.45 13.03
CA LEU A 241 14.50 91.84 14.36
C LEU A 241 16.02 92.04 14.42
N LEU A 242 16.80 91.20 13.74
CA LEU A 242 18.25 91.32 13.70
C LEU A 242 18.70 92.57 12.94
N VAL A 243 18.02 92.91 11.84
CA VAL A 243 18.28 94.14 11.09
C VAL A 243 17.90 95.38 11.91
N MET A 244 16.69 95.41 12.48
CA MET A 244 16.23 96.54 13.29
C MET A 244 17.13 96.77 14.52
N ALA A 245 17.58 95.71 15.19
CA ALA A 245 18.51 95.84 16.32
C ALA A 245 19.87 96.41 15.92
N GLN A 246 20.33 96.18 14.69
CA GLN A 246 21.56 96.79 14.17
C GLN A 246 21.36 98.27 13.83
N GLU A 247 20.22 98.61 13.22
CA GLU A 247 19.85 99.99 12.89
C GLU A 247 19.72 100.85 14.16
N ASP A 248 18.99 100.37 15.18
CA ASP A 248 18.81 101.03 16.49
C ASP A 248 20.17 101.28 17.20
N LYS A 249 21.11 100.33 17.07
CA LYS A 249 22.47 100.45 17.62
C LYS A 249 23.31 101.49 16.89
N THR A 250 23.14 101.62 15.57
CA THR A 250 23.84 102.67 14.79
C THR A 250 23.27 104.06 15.03
N GLU A 251 21.95 104.19 15.18
CA GLU A 251 21.31 105.48 15.47
C GLU A 251 21.67 105.99 16.88
N SER A 252 21.68 105.12 17.90
CA SER A 252 22.10 105.48 19.26
C SER A 252 23.56 105.92 19.36
N LEU A 253 24.45 105.32 18.55
CA LEU A 253 25.86 105.75 18.44
C LEU A 253 26.00 107.09 17.70
N SER A 254 25.11 107.40 16.77
CA SER A 254 25.11 108.66 16.02
C SER A 254 24.45 109.83 16.77
N ALA A 255 23.47 109.57 17.62
CA ALA A 255 22.77 110.58 18.43
C ALA A 255 23.51 110.93 19.74
N GLY A 256 24.53 110.14 20.11
CA GLY A 256 25.40 110.37 21.27
C GLY A 256 26.71 111.10 20.96
N MET A 257 26.95 111.49 19.70
CA MET A 257 28.04 112.39 19.26
C MET A 257 27.50 113.79 19.01
#